data_AF-A0AB34L136-F1
#
_entry.id   AF-A0AB34L136-F1
#
_cell.length_a   1.000
_cell.length_b   1.000
_cell.length_c   1.000
_cell.angle_alpha   90.00
_cell.angle_beta   90.00
_cell.angle_gamma   90.00
#
_symmetry.space_group_name_H-M   'P 1'
#
loop_
_entity.id
_entity.type
_entity.pdbx_description
1 polymer ?
#
loop_
_entity_poly.entity_id
_entity_poly.type
_entity_poly.pdbx_seq_one_letter_code
_entity_poly.pdbx_strand_id
1 'polypeptide(L)'
;MDAPTLVVAAKLTSITLSLLTSGYGLFASQNILPRLLSEPPRVSTPLFAHIFRTGGIFVVPLSMTSTAASAYLAYALPLERNAWGAAALAALATMPWTGLVMLPGIRRLIEIVRMRGCKGRVKGVGSIWGC
;
A
#
# COMPACT_ATOMS: atom_id res chain seq x y z
N MET A 1 15.79 7.58 -29.87
CA MET A 1 16.42 6.60 -28.95
C MET A 1 16.40 5.27 -29.64
N ASP A 2 17.51 4.54 -29.61
CA ASP A 2 17.61 3.23 -30.26
C ASP A 2 16.87 2.17 -29.44
N ALA A 3 16.30 1.18 -30.13
CA ALA A 3 15.57 0.06 -29.53
C ALA A 3 16.33 -0.66 -28.38
N PRO A 4 17.64 -0.99 -28.49
CA PRO A 4 18.35 -1.66 -27.40
C PRO A 4 18.46 -0.80 -26.13
N THR A 5 18.66 0.51 -26.29
CA THR A 5 18.78 1.46 -25.16
C THR A 5 17.48 1.55 -24.38
N LEU A 6 16.33 1.49 -25.07
CA LEU A 6 15.01 1.53 -24.43
C LEU A 6 14.74 0.28 -23.59
N VAL A 7 15.15 -0.90 -24.09
CA VAL A 7 15.01 -2.17 -23.36
C VAL A 7 15.86 -2.18 -22.10
N VAL A 8 17.11 -1.71 -22.17
CA VAL A 8 18.00 -1.63 -20.99
C VAL A 8 17.42 -0.65 -19.96
N ALA A 9 16.96 0.52 -20.38
CA ALA A 9 16.33 1.49 -19.50
C ALA A 9 15.06 0.92 -18.82
N ALA A 10 14.22 0.18 -19.57
CA ALA A 10 13.04 -0.47 -19.02
C ALA A 10 13.38 -1.56 -17.99
N LYS A 11 14.44 -2.36 -18.23
CA LYS A 11 14.92 -3.36 -17.27
C LYS A 11 15.40 -2.69 -15.98
N LEU A 12 16.21 -1.64 -16.08
CA LEU A 12 16.74 -0.93 -14.91
C LEU A 12 15.62 -0.27 -14.09
N THR A 13 14.68 0.39 -14.75
CA THR A 13 13.55 1.05 -14.07
C THR A 13 12.63 0.03 -13.39
N SER A 14 12.16 -1.00 -14.10
CA SER A 14 11.28 -2.02 -13.52
C SER A 14 11.89 -2.72 -12.31
N ILE A 15 13.16 -3.13 -12.38
CA ILE A 15 13.84 -3.82 -11.27
C ILE A 15 14.02 -2.87 -10.08
N THR A 16 14.52 -1.66 -10.31
CA THR A 16 14.81 -0.70 -9.23
C THR A 16 13.53 -0.25 -8.53
N LEU A 17 12.48 0.06 -9.30
CA LEU A 17 11.19 0.47 -8.73
C LEU A 17 10.52 -0.67 -7.96
N SER A 18 10.63 -1.91 -8.45
CA SER A 18 10.10 -3.08 -7.73
C SER A 18 10.81 -3.31 -6.40
N LEU A 19 12.14 -3.17 -6.38
CA LEU A 19 12.93 -3.24 -5.15
C LEU A 19 12.58 -2.12 -4.17
N LEU A 20 12.45 -0.88 -4.66
CA LEU A 20 12.09 0.25 -3.81
C LEU A 20 10.71 0.06 -3.16
N THR A 21 9.74 -0.41 -3.95
CA THR A 21 8.37 -0.65 -3.50
C THR A 21 8.32 -1.78 -2.47
N SER A 22 9.03 -2.88 -2.71
CA SER A 22 9.14 -4.00 -1.77
C SER A 22 9.84 -3.58 -0.46
N GLY A 23 10.93 -2.83 -0.57
CA GLY A 23 11.67 -2.30 0.58
C GLY A 23 10.81 -1.40 1.47
N TYR A 24 9.97 -0.56 0.87
CA TYR A 24 9.04 0.29 1.62
C TYR A 24 8.04 -0.54 2.44
N GLY A 25 7.50 -1.62 1.86
CA GLY A 25 6.59 -2.54 2.56
C GLY A 25 7.27 -3.30 3.70
N LEU A 26 8.50 -3.78 3.48
CA LEU A 26 9.30 -4.47 4.52
C LEU A 26 9.64 -3.52 5.67
N PHE A 27 10.04 -2.28 5.38
CA PHE A 27 10.34 -1.30 6.40
C PHE A 27 9.11 -1.02 7.29
N ALA A 28 7.94 -0.80 6.68
CA ALA A 28 6.70 -0.62 7.43
C ALA A 28 6.37 -1.84 8.30
N SER A 29 6.57 -3.05 7.76
CA SER A 29 6.27 -4.31 8.46
C SER A 29 7.20 -4.59 9.64
N GLN A 30 8.48 -4.27 9.52
CA GLN A 30 9.46 -4.57 10.56
C GLN A 30 9.66 -3.43 11.57
N ASN A 31 9.55 -2.16 11.16
CA ASN A 31 9.91 -1.03 12.02
C ASN A 31 8.70 -0.26 12.55
N ILE A 32 7.60 -0.21 11.79
CA ILE A 32 6.42 0.60 12.15
C ILE A 32 5.39 -0.27 12.86
N LEU A 33 4.98 -1.37 12.21
CA LEU A 33 3.89 -2.23 12.66
C LEU A 33 4.06 -2.79 14.08
N PRO A 34 5.22 -3.32 14.51
CA PRO A 34 5.38 -3.87 15.85
C PRO A 34 5.23 -2.81 16.95
N ARG A 35 5.72 -1.59 16.70
CA ARG A 35 5.58 -0.46 17.63
C ARG A 35 4.14 0.04 17.68
N LEU A 36 3.45 0.02 16.53
CA LEU A 36 2.08 0.51 16.41
C LEU A 36 1.06 -0.46 17.03
N LEU A 37 1.31 -1.77 16.98
CA LEU A 37 0.46 -2.81 17.56
C LEU A 37 0.50 -2.83 19.09
N SER A 38 1.59 -2.36 19.69
CA SER A 38 1.73 -2.24 21.15
C SER A 38 0.89 -1.12 21.75
N GLU A 39 0.38 -0.19 20.94
CA GLU A 39 -0.40 0.95 21.41
C GLU A 39 -1.92 0.72 21.38
N PRO A 40 -2.69 1.40 22.26
CA PRO A 40 -4.13 1.31 22.29
C PRO A 40 -4.75 1.58 20.91
N PRO A 41 -5.82 0.86 20.51
CA PRO A 41 -6.51 1.03 19.24
C PRO A 41 -6.96 2.47 18.95
N ARG A 42 -7.11 3.30 19.98
CA ARG A 42 -7.50 4.71 19.83
C ARG A 42 -6.41 5.57 19.18
N VAL A 43 -5.15 5.20 19.34
CA VAL A 43 -3.97 5.94 18.83
C VAL A 43 -3.40 5.24 17.60
N SER A 44 -3.31 3.91 17.63
CA SER A 44 -2.71 3.13 16.54
C SER A 44 -3.53 3.18 15.24
N THR A 45 -4.86 3.24 15.32
CA THR A 45 -5.72 3.23 14.12
C THR A 45 -5.68 4.50 13.28
N PRO A 46 -5.79 5.74 13.82
CA PRO A 46 -5.64 6.95 13.00
C PRO A 46 -4.21 7.11 12.49
N LEU A 47 -3.20 6.72 13.28
CA LEU A 47 -1.79 6.79 12.88
C LEU A 47 -1.48 5.81 11.74
N PHE A 48 -1.98 4.58 11.83
CA PHE A 48 -1.88 3.59 10.74
C PHE A 48 -2.56 4.10 9.47
N ALA A 49 -3.78 4.63 9.58
CA ALA A 49 -4.52 5.15 8.43
C ALA A 49 -3.77 6.31 7.75
N HIS A 50 -3.14 7.19 8.52
CA HIS A 50 -2.33 8.28 7.99
C HIS A 50 -1.10 7.76 7.25
N ILE A 51 -0.30 6.90 7.88
CA ILE A 51 0.90 6.29 7.27
C ILE A 51 0.53 5.53 5.99
N PHE A 52 -0.57 4.78 6.02
CA PHE A 52 -1.05 4.02 4.87
C PHE A 52 -1.48 4.92 3.71
N ARG A 53 -2.23 6.00 3.99
CA ARG A 53 -2.68 6.93 2.95
C ARG A 53 -1.50 7.69 2.34
N THR A 54 -0.56 8.14 3.16
CA THR A 54 0.65 8.84 2.72
C THR A 54 1.58 7.90 1.94
N GLY A 55 1.76 6.67 2.41
CA GLY A 55 2.53 5.65 1.71
C GLY A 55 1.92 5.29 0.35
N GLY A 56 0.59 5.22 0.27
CA GLY A 56 -0.13 4.99 -0.99
C GLY A 56 0.17 6.04 -2.06
N ILE A 57 0.38 7.31 -1.70
CA ILE A 57 0.73 8.38 -2.65
C ILE A 57 2.09 8.12 -3.32
N PHE A 58 3.03 7.47 -2.61
CA PHE A 58 4.33 7.09 -3.18
C PHE A 58 4.28 5.73 -3.87
N VAL A 59 3.74 4.71 -3.21
CA VAL A 59 3.76 3.32 -3.67
C VAL A 59 2.94 3.12 -4.94
N VAL A 60 1.79 3.80 -5.08
CA VAL A 60 0.90 3.62 -6.23
C VAL A 60 1.55 4.07 -7.54
N PRO A 61 2.07 5.31 -7.69
CA PRO A 61 2.75 5.73 -8.91
C PRO A 61 3.99 4.88 -9.25
N LEU A 62 4.78 4.50 -8.23
CA LEU A 62 5.93 3.61 -8.40
C LEU A 62 5.53 2.23 -8.93
N SER A 63 4.45 1.67 -8.40
CA SER A 63 3.95 0.37 -8.84
C SER A 63 3.39 0.45 -10.27
N MET A 64 2.70 1.54 -10.62
CA MET A 64 2.18 1.73 -11.98
C MET A 64 3.29 1.87 -13.01
N THR A 65 4.31 2.67 -12.71
CA THR A 65 5.46 2.87 -13.60
C THR A 65 6.29 1.59 -13.75
N SER A 66 6.51 0.84 -12.66
CA SER A 66 7.16 -0.48 -12.71
C SER A 66 6.35 -1.49 -13.55
N THR A 67 5.03 -1.50 -13.37
CA THR A 67 4.13 -2.36 -14.15
C THR A 67 4.20 -2.01 -15.64
N ALA A 68 4.12 -0.72 -15.99
CA ALA A 68 4.19 -0.27 -17.37
C ALA A 68 5.51 -0.66 -18.03
N ALA A 69 6.64 -0.49 -17.31
CA ALA A 69 7.96 -0.91 -17.79
C ALA A 69 8.04 -2.44 -17.98
N SER A 70 7.51 -3.22 -17.04
CA SER A 70 7.49 -4.70 -17.13
C SER A 70 6.57 -5.20 -18.25
N ALA A 71 5.42 -4.56 -18.45
CA ALA A 71 4.49 -4.86 -19.54
C ALA A 71 5.12 -4.55 -20.90
N TYR A 72 5.86 -3.43 -21.00
CA TYR A 72 6.62 -3.09 -22.20
C TYR A 72 7.68 -4.16 -22.51
N LEU A 73 8.42 -4.63 -21.50
CA LEU A 73 9.41 -5.70 -21.67
C LEU A 73 8.78 -7.03 -22.07
N ALA A 74 7.61 -7.36 -21.52
CA ALA A 74 6.86 -8.55 -21.92
C ALA A 74 6.41 -8.50 -23.40
N TYR A 75 6.14 -7.31 -23.93
CA TYR A 75 5.83 -7.11 -25.35
C TYR A 75 7.09 -7.14 -26.23
N ALA A 76 8.16 -6.47 -25.81
CA ALA A 76 9.39 -6.32 -26.60
C ALA A 76 10.28 -7.57 -26.63
N LEU A 77 10.24 -8.41 -25.59
CA LEU A 77 11.09 -9.61 -25.44
C LEU A 77 10.22 -10.88 -25.39
N PRO A 78 9.87 -11.48 -26.54
CA PRO A 78 9.01 -12.66 -26.57
C PRO A 78 9.61 -13.88 -25.86
N LEU A 79 10.94 -13.99 -25.82
CA LEU A 79 11.65 -15.08 -25.12
C LEU A 79 11.52 -15.01 -23.58
N GLU A 80 11.40 -13.81 -23.00
CA GLU A 80 11.28 -13.59 -21.55
C GLU A 80 9.86 -13.20 -21.13
N ARG A 81 8.88 -13.32 -22.03
CA ARG A 81 7.52 -12.79 -21.87
C ARG A 81 6.80 -13.31 -20.64
N ASN A 82 7.01 -14.58 -20.29
CA ASN A 82 6.37 -15.18 -19.11
C ASN A 82 6.90 -14.56 -17.81
N ALA A 83 8.21 -14.30 -17.71
CA ALA A 83 8.80 -13.71 -16.52
C ALA A 83 8.36 -12.25 -16.33
N TRP A 84 8.45 -11.44 -17.38
CA TRP A 84 8.03 -10.04 -17.33
C TRP A 84 6.51 -9.88 -17.22
N GLY A 85 5.74 -10.78 -17.84
CA GLY A 85 4.29 -10.85 -17.70
C GLY A 85 3.86 -11.20 -16.27
N ALA A 86 4.51 -12.18 -15.64
CA ALA A 86 4.27 -12.52 -14.24
C ALA A 86 4.65 -11.36 -13.31
N ALA A 87 5.75 -10.66 -13.57
CA ALA A 87 6.15 -9.47 -12.80
C ALA A 87 5.12 -8.33 -12.91
N ALA A 88 4.61 -8.04 -14.11
CA ALA A 88 3.58 -7.04 -14.32
C ALA A 88 2.26 -7.42 -13.62
N LEU A 89 1.86 -8.69 -13.70
CA LEU A 89 0.67 -9.18 -13.00
C LEU A 89 0.82 -9.14 -11.48
N ALA A 90 1.98 -9.53 -10.95
CA ALA A 90 2.26 -9.46 -9.52
C ALA A 90 2.22 -8.01 -9.02
N ALA A 91 2.80 -7.08 -9.76
CA ALA A 91 2.75 -5.65 -9.44
C ALA A 91 1.32 -5.12 -9.47
N LEU A 92 0.51 -5.48 -10.48
CA LEU A 92 -0.90 -5.08 -10.55
C LEU A 92 -1.76 -5.71 -9.46
N ALA A 93 -1.52 -6.97 -9.10
CA ALA A 93 -2.29 -7.71 -8.10
C ALA A 93 -2.23 -7.06 -6.71
N THR A 94 -1.21 -6.26 -6.43
CA THR A 94 -1.10 -5.51 -5.17
C THR A 94 -2.23 -4.50 -4.98
N MET A 95 -2.72 -3.84 -6.04
CA MET A 95 -3.79 -2.84 -5.93
C MET A 95 -5.14 -3.42 -5.50
N PRO A 96 -5.70 -4.45 -6.17
CA PRO A 96 -6.94 -5.06 -5.74
C PRO A 96 -6.79 -5.74 -4.38
N TRP A 97 -5.63 -6.34 -4.07
CA TRP A 97 -5.37 -6.88 -2.72
C TRP A 97 -5.52 -5.79 -1.64
N THR A 98 -4.89 -4.64 -1.88
CA THR A 98 -4.93 -3.50 -0.97
C THR A 98 -6.35 -2.95 -0.82
N GLY A 99 -7.09 -2.84 -1.92
CA GLY A 99 -8.47 -2.38 -1.96
C GLY A 99 -9.48 -3.31 -1.26
N LEU A 100 -9.34 -4.62 -1.48
CA LEU A 100 -10.30 -5.62 -1.02
C LEU A 100 -10.02 -6.08 0.41
N VAL A 101 -8.76 -6.19 0.81
CA VAL A 101 -8.39 -6.80 2.10
C VAL A 101 -8.14 -5.76 3.19
N MET A 102 -7.43 -4.67 2.88
CA MET A 102 -7.02 -3.71 3.92
C MET A 102 -8.07 -2.61 4.22
N LEU A 103 -8.70 -2.04 3.20
CA LEU A 103 -9.69 -0.98 3.36
C LEU A 103 -10.91 -1.33 4.25
N PRO A 104 -11.55 -2.53 4.15
CA PRO A 104 -12.67 -2.85 5.02
C PRO A 104 -12.26 -2.97 6.49
N GLY A 105 -11.05 -3.50 6.77
CA GLY A 105 -10.50 -3.57 8.11
C GLY A 105 -10.33 -2.19 8.74
N ILE A 106 -9.76 -1.23 8.00
CA ILE A 106 -9.59 0.16 8.46
C ILE A 106 -10.94 0.82 8.77
N ARG A 107 -11.93 0.66 7.86
CA ARG A 107 -13.27 1.24 8.07
C ARG A 107 -13.95 0.70 9.33
N ARG A 108 -13.86 -0.61 9.56
CA ARG A 108 -14.41 -1.26 10.75
C ARG A 108 -13.73 -0.78 12.04
N LEU A 109 -12.41 -0.57 12.01
CA LEU A 109 -11.66 -0.05 13.14
C LEU A 109 -12.08 1.38 13.52
N ILE A 110 -12.26 2.26 12.53
CA ILE A 110 -12.74 3.64 12.74
C ILE A 110 -14.13 3.63 13.37
N GLU A 111 -15.02 2.77 12.90
CA GLU A 111 -16.39 2.65 13.43
C GLU A 111 -16.41 2.19 14.90
N ILE A 112 -15.59 1.19 15.25
CA ILE A 112 -15.47 0.70 16.64
C ILE A 112 -14.92 1.80 17.56
N VAL A 113 -13.91 2.57 17.11
CA VAL A 113 -13.35 3.67 17.89
C VAL A 113 -14.38 4.78 18.11
N ARG A 114 -15.18 5.12 17.08
CA ARG A 114 -16.26 6.12 17.20
C ARG A 114 -17.30 5.69 18.24
N MET A 115 -17.76 4.44 18.19
CA MET A 115 -18.74 3.87 19.13
C MET A 115 -18.21 3.85 20.58
N ARG A 116 -16.95 3.45 20.79
CA ARG A 116 -16.32 3.44 22.13
C ARG A 116 -16.04 4.83 22.67
N GLY A 117 -15.74 5.79 21.78
CA GLY A 117 -15.56 7.20 22.14
C GLY A 117 -16.83 7.85 22.69
N CYS A 118 -17.99 7.56 22.10
CA CYS A 118 -19.28 8.01 22.62
C CYS A 118 -19.64 7.31 23.94
N LYS A 119 -19.40 6.00 24.07
CA LYS A 119 -19.73 5.24 25.28
C LYS A 119 -18.89 5.62 26.51
N GLY A 120 -17.65 6.07 26.32
CA GLY A 120 -16.80 6.59 27.39
C GLY A 120 -17.20 7.99 27.89
N ARG A 121 -17.81 8.82 27.02
CA ARG A 121 -18.28 10.17 27.39
C ARG A 121 -19.59 10.13 28.20
N VAL A 122 -20.45 9.14 27.94
CA VAL A 122 -21.71 8.95 28.67
C VAL A 122 -21.53 8.54 30.13
N LYS A 123 -20.39 7.91 30.50
CA LYS A 123 -20.11 7.57 31.90
C LYS A 123 -19.46 8.70 32.72
N GLY A 124 -19.08 9.81 32.09
CA GLY A 124 -18.31 10.87 32.73
C GLY A 124 -19.11 12.13 33.07
N VAL A 125 -20.04 12.56 32.23
CA VAL A 125 -20.81 13.79 32.46
C VAL A 125 -22.15 13.65 31.76
N GLY A 126 -23.24 13.78 32.52
CA GLY A 126 -24.55 14.02 31.93
C GLY A 126 -24.52 15.36 31.20
N SER A 127 -24.71 15.37 29.89
CA SER A 127 -25.52 16.34 29.16
C SER A 127 -25.35 16.15 27.65
N ILE A 128 -26.46 15.75 27.01
CA ILE A 128 -27.07 16.32 25.81
C ILE A 128 -26.09 16.92 24.77
N TRP A 129 -25.89 16.19 23.67
CA TRP A 129 -25.79 16.64 22.24
C TRP A 129 -24.89 15.69 21.42
N GLY A 130 -25.45 15.20 20.31
CA GLY A 130 -24.78 14.75 19.07
C GLY A 130 -23.83 13.54 19.11
N CYS A 131 -24.28 12.43 18.53
CA CYS A 131 -23.41 11.43 17.86
C CYS A 131 -23.10 11.87 16.41
#